data_AF-A0AA50YZE9-F1
#
_entry.id   AF-A0AA50YZE9-F1
#
_cell.length_a   1.000
_cell.length_b   1.000
_cell.length_c   1.000
_cell.angle_alpha   90.00
_cell.angle_beta   90.00
_cell.angle_gamma   90.00
#
_symmetry.space_group_name_H-M   'P 1'
#
loop_
_entity.id
_entity.type
_entity.pdbx_description
1 polymer ?
#
loop_
_entity_poly.entity_id
_entity_poly.type
_entity_poly.pdbx_seq_one_letter_code
_entity_poly.pdbx_strand_id
1 'polypeptide(L)'
;GDNKLTLYEKTFLNRLRSTVLCECEGYVQAISWHDRFVAWASEVGVRVYDLVARCSLGLIQWEKNLSIEDYRCNLLWSAPKTLMIGWVDTIRICVIRK
;
A
#
# COMPACT_ATOMS: atom_id res chain seq x y z
N GLY A 1 0.13 9.55 8.30
CA GLY A 1 1.21 9.89 7.35
C GLY A 1 0.80 11.14 6.58
N ASP A 2 1.21 11.26 5.32
CA ASP A 2 0.78 12.33 4.41
C ASP A 2 -0.29 11.78 3.43
N ASN A 3 -0.99 12.65 2.71
CA ASN A 3 -1.92 12.28 1.64
C ASN A 3 -1.19 11.91 0.34
N LYS A 4 0.11 12.21 0.22
CA LYS A 4 0.90 11.95 -0.99
C LYS A 4 1.94 10.86 -0.76
N LEU A 5 1.78 9.73 -1.44
CA LEU A 5 2.78 8.67 -1.42
C LEU A 5 3.81 8.88 -2.53
N THR A 6 5.04 9.19 -2.14
CA THR A 6 6.16 9.46 -3.07
C THR A 6 7.25 8.40 -2.95
N LEU A 7 7.60 7.79 -4.08
CA LEU A 7 8.76 6.92 -4.23
C LEU A 7 9.99 7.76 -4.53
N TYR A 8 11.07 7.51 -3.80
CA TYR A 8 12.38 8.11 -4.04
C TYR A 8 13.38 7.03 -4.47
N GLU A 9 13.92 7.17 -5.68
CA GLU A 9 14.83 6.21 -6.29
C GLU A 9 16.20 6.85 -6.52
N LYS A 10 17.27 6.15 -6.13
CA LYS A 10 18.62 6.55 -6.52
C LYS A 10 18.84 6.18 -7.99
N THR A 11 19.31 7.15 -8.75
CA THR A 11 19.69 7.00 -10.15
C THR A 11 21.21 7.14 -10.30
N PHE A 12 21.71 6.98 -11.52
CA PHE A 12 23.13 7.13 -11.82
C PHE A 12 23.69 8.48 -11.32
N LEU A 13 24.95 8.49 -10.86
CA LEU A 13 25.60 9.65 -10.22
C LEU A 13 24.91 10.17 -8.95
N ASN A 14 24.34 9.28 -8.13
CA ASN A 14 23.70 9.62 -6.85
C ASN A 14 22.54 10.65 -6.95
N ARG A 15 21.97 10.86 -8.13
CA ARG A 15 20.80 11.71 -8.28
C ARG A 15 19.56 11.00 -7.73
N LEU A 16 18.75 11.72 -6.97
CA LEU A 16 17.48 11.19 -6.47
C LEU A 16 16.36 11.57 -7.43
N ARG A 17 15.62 10.56 -7.91
CA ARG A 17 14.37 10.76 -8.66
C ARG A 17 13.20 10.56 -7.71
N SER A 18 12.25 11.49 -7.71
CA SER A 18 10.96 11.33 -7.02
C SER A 18 9.85 11.02 -8.01
N THR A 19 8.99 10.07 -7.65
CA THR A 19 7.80 9.71 -8.41
C THR A 19 6.61 9.63 -7.45
N VAL A 20 5.54 10.36 -7.76
CA VAL A 20 4.30 10.28 -6.98
C VAL A 20 3.57 9.01 -7.39
N LEU A 21 3.42 8.06 -6.47
CA LEU A 21 2.71 6.80 -6.71
C LEU A 21 1.20 6.99 -6.56
N CYS A 22 0.78 7.83 -5.61
CA CYS A 22 -0.62 8.13 -5.35
C CYS A 22 -0.77 9.45 -4.60
N GLU A 23 -1.84 10.17 -4.93
CA GLU A 23 -2.45 11.17 -4.06
C GLU A 23 -3.70 10.49 -3.48
N CYS A 24 -3.64 10.18 -2.18
CA CYS A 24 -4.66 9.41 -1.49
C CYS A 24 -5.79 10.33 -1.03
N GLU A 25 -7.00 9.80 -1.07
CA GLU A 25 -8.07 10.28 -0.21
C GLU A 25 -7.72 9.90 1.23
N GLY A 26 -7.57 10.91 2.08
CA GLY A 26 -7.07 10.77 3.45
C GLY A 26 -5.57 10.50 3.53
N TYR A 27 -5.11 10.21 4.74
CA TYR A 27 -3.69 9.99 5.02
C TYR A 27 -3.28 8.53 4.80
N VAL A 28 -2.05 8.31 4.33
CA VAL A 28 -1.41 6.99 4.38
C VAL A 28 -1.11 6.65 5.85
N GLN A 29 -1.71 5.58 6.35
CA GLN A 29 -1.60 5.13 7.74
C GLN A 29 -0.59 3.99 7.92
N ALA A 30 -0.49 3.11 6.94
CA ALA A 30 0.47 2.02 6.93
C ALA A 30 1.01 1.79 5.52
N ILE A 31 2.26 1.35 5.42
CA ILE A 31 2.91 0.98 4.16
C ILE A 31 3.77 -0.26 4.38
N SER A 32 3.78 -1.15 3.40
CA SER A 32 4.65 -2.32 3.39
C SER A 32 5.05 -2.66 1.95
N TRP A 33 6.33 -2.91 1.76
CA TRP A 33 6.95 -3.20 0.48
C TRP A 33 7.40 -4.66 0.46
N HIS A 34 7.33 -5.30 -0.70
CA HIS A 34 8.07 -6.54 -0.97
C HIS A 34 8.43 -6.63 -2.46
N ASP A 35 9.73 -6.71 -2.74
CA ASP A 35 10.28 -6.74 -4.11
C ASP A 35 9.69 -5.60 -4.97
N ARG A 36 8.93 -5.93 -6.03
CA ARG A 36 8.30 -4.95 -6.92
C ARG A 36 6.95 -4.42 -6.43
N PHE A 37 6.41 -4.94 -5.33
CA PHE A 37 5.07 -4.58 -4.86
C PHE A 37 5.14 -3.64 -3.66
N VAL A 38 4.29 -2.62 -3.70
CA VAL A 38 4.07 -1.71 -2.58
C VAL A 38 2.59 -1.74 -2.23
N ALA A 39 2.29 -2.01 -0.96
CA ALA A 39 0.95 -1.93 -0.43
C ALA A 39 0.88 -0.80 0.61
N TRP A 40 -0.22 -0.05 0.61
CA TRP A 40 -0.47 0.95 1.63
C TRP A 40 -1.94 1.02 2.00
N ALA A 41 -2.19 1.37 3.25
CA ALA A 41 -3.51 1.59 3.81
C ALA A 41 -3.78 3.09 3.90
N SER A 42 -4.91 3.53 3.34
CA SER A 42 -5.45 4.88 3.48
C SER A 42 -6.89 4.82 4.01
N GLU A 43 -7.59 5.95 4.04
CA GLU A 43 -8.98 6.03 4.48
C GLU A 43 -9.96 5.23 3.61
N VAL A 44 -9.60 4.92 2.38
CA VAL A 44 -10.48 4.19 1.44
C VAL A 44 -10.27 2.68 1.50
N GLY A 45 -9.05 2.22 1.80
CA GLY A 45 -8.71 0.81 1.72
C GLY A 45 -7.21 0.53 1.74
N VAL A 46 -6.85 -0.73 1.50
CA VAL A 46 -5.48 -1.10 1.11
C VAL A 46 -5.37 -1.11 -0.40
N ARG A 47 -4.45 -0.32 -0.94
CA ARG A 47 -4.06 -0.41 -2.35
C ARG A 47 -2.79 -1.23 -2.49
N VAL A 48 -2.71 -2.04 -3.55
CA VAL A 48 -1.48 -2.73 -3.97
C VAL A 48 -1.06 -2.16 -5.32
N TYR A 49 0.22 -1.79 -5.44
CA TYR A 49 0.81 -1.22 -6.65
C TYR A 49 2.03 -2.03 -7.06
N ASP A 50 2.18 -2.21 -8.38
CA ASP A 50 3.33 -2.86 -8.98
C ASP A 50 4.28 -1.80 -9.56
N LEU A 51 5.47 -1.67 -8.98
CA LEU A 51 6.48 -0.68 -9.37
C LEU A 51 7.05 -0.90 -10.76
N VAL A 52 7.09 -2.15 -11.22
CA VAL A 52 7.63 -2.50 -12.54
C VAL A 52 6.56 -2.32 -13.62
N ALA A 53 5.33 -2.77 -13.37
CA ALA A 53 4.20 -2.54 -14.28
C ALA A 53 3.69 -1.09 -14.23
N ARG A 54 4.05 -0.34 -13.18
CA ARG A 54 3.65 1.04 -12.90
C ARG A 54 2.13 1.21 -12.88
N CYS A 55 1.44 0.27 -12.23
CA CYS A 55 -0.01 0.32 -12.12
C CYS A 55 -0.52 -0.16 -10.74
N SER A 56 -1.70 0.32 -10.37
CA SER A 56 -2.47 -0.20 -9.25
C SER A 56 -3.00 -1.58 -9.64
N LEU A 57 -2.70 -2.60 -8.85
CA LEU A 57 -3.23 -3.96 -9.04
C LEU A 57 -4.64 -4.11 -8.48
N GLY A 58 -4.99 -3.32 -7.45
CA GLY A 58 -6.31 -3.35 -6.87
C GLY A 58 -6.43 -2.52 -5.60
N LEU A 59 -7.68 -2.30 -5.18
CA LEU A 59 -8.06 -1.63 -3.94
C LEU A 59 -8.96 -2.57 -3.13
N ILE A 60 -8.47 -2.98 -1.96
CA ILE A 60 -9.24 -3.71 -0.97
C ILE A 60 -9.92 -2.67 -0.09
N GLN A 61 -11.18 -2.36 -0.41
CA GLN A 61 -11.95 -1.35 0.32
C GLN A 61 -12.28 -1.80 1.74
N TRP A 62 -12.30 -0.83 2.65
CA TRP A 62 -12.84 -1.03 3.99
C TRP A 62 -14.34 -1.26 3.95
N GLU A 63 -14.84 -1.96 4.96
CA GLU A 63 -16.28 -2.03 5.18
C GLU A 63 -16.79 -0.68 5.70
N LYS A 64 -18.01 -0.32 5.30
CA LYS A 64 -18.63 0.95 5.69
C LYS A 64 -18.82 0.95 7.21
N ASN A 65 -18.63 2.11 7.84
CA ASN A 65 -18.86 2.43 9.26
C ASN A 65 -17.67 2.30 10.23
N LEU A 66 -16.47 1.94 9.77
CA LEU A 66 -15.28 1.91 10.61
C LEU A 66 -14.19 2.81 9.99
N SER A 67 -13.62 3.70 10.80
CA SER A 67 -12.50 4.56 10.38
C SER A 67 -11.16 3.86 10.59
N ILE A 68 -10.25 4.02 9.63
CA ILE A 68 -8.87 3.58 9.81
C ILE A 68 -8.11 4.42 10.86
N GLU A 69 -8.61 5.61 11.20
CA GLU A 69 -8.02 6.46 12.22
C GLU A 69 -8.20 5.87 13.63
N ASP A 70 -9.30 5.15 13.86
CA ASP A 70 -9.59 4.50 15.14
C ASP A 70 -8.79 3.21 15.33
N TYR A 71 -8.41 2.54 14.23
CA TYR A 71 -7.77 1.23 14.25
C TYR A 71 -6.62 1.14 13.25
N ARG A 72 -5.41 0.94 13.77
CA ARG A 72 -4.21 0.76 12.93
C ARG A 72 -4.33 -0.49 12.06
N CYS A 73 -4.22 -0.30 10.74
CA CYS A 73 -4.03 -1.39 9.80
C CYS A 73 -2.59 -1.94 9.86
N ASN A 74 -2.44 -3.27 9.80
CA ASN A 74 -1.16 -3.98 9.75
C ASN A 74 -1.01 -4.71 8.42
N LEU A 75 0.17 -4.57 7.79
CA LEU A 75 0.46 -5.14 6.47
C LEU A 75 1.70 -6.02 6.54
N LEU A 76 1.56 -7.30 6.19
CA LEU A 76 2.63 -8.29 6.19
C LEU A 76 2.68 -9.05 4.87
N TRP A 77 3.83 -9.07 4.21
CA TRP A 77 4.08 -9.98 3.09
C TRP A 77 4.52 -11.34 3.65
N SER A 78 3.63 -12.32 3.62
CA SER A 78 3.90 -13.67 4.16
C SER A 78 4.58 -14.61 3.15
N ALA A 79 4.49 -14.26 1.86
CA ALA A 79 5.17 -14.93 0.76
C ALA A 79 5.36 -13.93 -0.41
N PRO A 80 6.14 -14.27 -1.46
CA PRO A 80 6.48 -13.32 -2.53
C PRO A 80 5.30 -12.64 -3.25
N LYS A 81 4.12 -13.26 -3.23
CA LYS A 81 2.88 -12.75 -3.83
C LYS A 81 1.68 -12.78 -2.89
N THR A 82 1.93 -12.92 -1.58
CA THR A 82 0.87 -13.04 -0.59
C THR A 82 0.98 -11.92 0.43
N LEU A 83 -0.01 -11.04 0.42
CA LEU A 83 -0.16 -9.95 1.39
C LEU A 83 -1.23 -10.34 2.41
N MET A 84 -0.88 -10.24 3.68
CA MET A 84 -1.83 -10.31 4.80
C MET A 84 -2.13 -8.90 5.28
N ILE A 85 -3.43 -8.61 5.40
CA ILE A 85 -3.97 -7.32 5.84
C ILE A 85 -4.73 -7.58 7.14
N GLY A 86 -4.20 -7.12 8.27
CA GLY A 86 -4.88 -7.18 9.57
C GLY A 86 -5.54 -5.84 9.89
N TRP A 87 -6.84 -5.84 10.14
CA TRP A 87 -7.57 -4.65 10.58
C TRP A 87 -8.77 -5.03 11.45
N VAL A 88 -8.90 -4.35 12.59
CA VAL A 88 -9.92 -4.63 13.62
C VAL A 88 -9.89 -6.10 14.04
N ASP A 89 -10.91 -6.87 13.69
CA ASP A 89 -11.12 -8.28 14.03
C ASP A 89 -10.83 -9.22 12.85
N THR A 90 -10.39 -8.68 11.71
CA THR A 90 -10.30 -9.40 10.45
C THR A 90 -8.86 -9.46 9.94
N ILE A 91 -8.47 -10.64 9.42
CA ILE A 91 -7.28 -10.81 8.59
C ILE A 91 -7.72 -11.19 7.18
N ARG A 92 -7.41 -10.34 6.19
CA ARG A 92 -7.61 -10.64 4.77
C ARG A 92 -6.29 -11.14 4.16
N ILE A 93 -6.34 -12.25 3.44
CA ILE A 93 -5.20 -12.82 2.72
C ILE A 93 -5.40 -12.57 1.23
N CYS A 94 -4.53 -11.76 0.63
CA CYS A 94 -4.57 -11.39 -0.77
C CYS A 94 -3.42 -12.05 -1.54
N VAL A 95 -3.75 -12.80 -2.58
CA VAL A 95 -2.76 -13.45 -3.46
C VAL A 95 -2.73 -12.72 -4.81
N ILE A 96 -1.57 -12.19 -5.18
CA ILE A 96 -1.37 -11.55 -6.47
C ILE A 96 -1.23 -12.63 -7.54
N ARG A 97 -2.13 -12.60 -8.53
CA ARG A 97 -2.15 -13.51 -9.68
C ARG A 97 -1.78 -12.76 -10.96
N LYS A 98 -1.30 -13.52 -11.95
CA LYS A 98 -1.14 -13.02 -13.32
C LYS A 98 -2.51 -12.91 -13.99
#